data_AF-A0A291QLM4-F1
#
_entry.id   AF-A0A291QLM4-F1
#
_cell.length_a   1.000
_cell.length_b   1.000
_cell.length_c   1.000
_cell.angle_alpha   90.00
_cell.angle_beta   90.00
_cell.angle_gamma   90.00
#
_symmetry.space_group_name_H-M   'P 1'
#
loop_
_entity.id
_entity.type
_entity.pdbx_description
1 polymer ?
#
loop_
_entity_poly.entity_id
_entity_poly.type
_entity_poly.pdbx_seq_one_letter_code
_entity_poly.pdbx_strand_id
1 'polypeptide(L)'
;MASVLAGQWPLDHVLAETAPDVPVRVNAGPCGISPLHVARDATTLHGSWDMADFAQHARSLSPREVARLLIYRPRYSTETVFTGIQRATERATTIFGGHLHLHYPEPALHSGPREPAKEADALGAFVAAMDDALDSPAP
;
A
#
# COMPACT_ATOMS: atom_id res chain seq x y z
N MET A 1 -9.96 -15.31 -9.94
CA MET A 1 -10.27 -14.40 -11.08
C MET A 1 -10.10 -12.93 -10.70
N ALA A 2 -10.65 -12.45 -9.58
CA ALA A 2 -10.56 -11.05 -9.17
C ALA A 2 -9.11 -10.53 -9.07
N SER A 3 -8.21 -11.27 -8.40
CA SER A 3 -6.78 -10.91 -8.33
C SER A 3 -6.08 -10.83 -9.70
N VAL A 4 -6.47 -11.67 -10.68
CA VAL A 4 -5.89 -11.62 -12.04
C VAL A 4 -6.36 -10.37 -12.77
N LEU A 5 -7.64 -10.01 -12.65
CA LEU A 5 -8.19 -8.79 -13.24
C LEU A 5 -7.61 -7.53 -12.59
N ALA A 6 -7.43 -7.52 -11.27
CA ALA A 6 -6.79 -6.41 -10.56
C ALA A 6 -5.34 -6.20 -10.99
N GLY A 7 -4.59 -7.27 -11.30
CA GLY A 7 -3.23 -7.17 -11.84
C GLY A 7 -3.16 -6.59 -13.25
N GLN A 8 -4.27 -6.54 -13.98
CA GLN A 8 -4.38 -5.91 -15.30
C GLN A 8 -4.93 -4.47 -15.22
N TRP A 9 -5.31 -4.01 -14.02
CA TRP A 9 -5.81 -2.67 -13.82
C TRP A 9 -4.68 -1.65 -13.99
N PRO A 10 -4.82 -0.65 -14.89
CA PRO A 10 -3.72 0.25 -15.24
C PRO A 10 -3.44 1.31 -14.16
N LEU A 11 -4.37 1.51 -13.22
CA LEU A 11 -4.27 2.51 -12.16
C LEU A 11 -4.08 1.84 -10.79
N ASP A 12 -4.02 2.65 -9.73
CA ASP A 12 -4.00 2.11 -8.37
C ASP A 12 -5.36 1.52 -7.99
N HIS A 13 -5.34 0.57 -7.07
CA HIS A 13 -6.55 -0.12 -6.63
C HIS A 13 -6.41 -0.60 -5.19
N VAL A 14 -7.57 -0.89 -4.58
CA VAL A 14 -7.65 -1.71 -3.37
C VAL A 14 -8.58 -2.87 -3.69
N LEU A 15 -8.06 -4.10 -3.63
CA LEU A 15 -8.85 -5.30 -3.86
C LEU A 15 -9.18 -5.95 -2.52
N ALA A 16 -10.46 -6.02 -2.16
CA ALA A 16 -10.94 -6.79 -1.02
C ALA A 16 -11.58 -8.10 -1.49
N GLU A 17 -11.06 -9.22 -1.01
CA GLU A 17 -11.54 -10.56 -1.30
C GLU A 17 -12.08 -11.21 -0.01
N THR A 18 -13.30 -11.72 -0.08
CA THR A 18 -13.99 -12.36 1.04
C THR A 18 -14.66 -13.63 0.57
N ALA A 19 -14.60 -14.69 1.37
CA ALA A 19 -15.39 -15.90 1.19
C ALA A 19 -15.78 -16.47 2.56
N PRO A 20 -16.88 -17.24 2.66
CA PRO A 20 -17.23 -17.93 3.91
C PRO A 20 -16.06 -18.79 4.40
N ASP A 21 -15.80 -18.76 5.70
CA ASP A 21 -14.78 -19.56 6.39
C ASP A 21 -13.33 -19.35 5.92
N VAL A 22 -13.07 -18.32 5.09
CA VAL A 22 -11.73 -17.95 4.61
C VAL A 22 -11.37 -16.56 5.15
N PRO A 23 -10.12 -16.34 5.58
CA PRO A 23 -9.66 -15.01 5.98
C PRO A 23 -9.91 -13.97 4.89
N VAL A 24 -10.36 -12.78 5.30
CA VAL A 24 -10.47 -11.61 4.43
C VAL A 24 -9.07 -11.23 3.94
N ARG A 25 -8.94 -10.97 2.65
CA ARG A 25 -7.69 -10.52 2.03
C ARG A 25 -7.90 -9.15 1.40
N VAL A 26 -7.06 -8.19 1.75
CA VAL A 26 -7.05 -6.85 1.15
C VAL A 26 -5.68 -6.60 0.53
N ASN A 27 -5.63 -6.40 -0.79
CA ASN A 27 -4.42 -6.08 -1.53
C ASN A 27 -4.39 -4.59 -1.88
N ALA A 28 -3.29 -3.92 -1.55
CA ALA A 28 -3.01 -2.57 -1.99
C ALA A 28 -2.31 -2.62 -3.35
N GLY A 29 -2.74 -1.77 -4.28
CA GLY A 29 -2.20 -1.68 -5.62
C GLY A 29 -0.74 -1.21 -5.67
N PRO A 30 -0.16 -1.16 -6.88
CA PRO A 30 1.27 -0.97 -7.07
C PRO A 30 1.76 0.47 -6.86
N CYS A 31 0.86 1.46 -6.95
CA CYS A 31 1.25 2.86 -7.04
C CYS A 31 1.23 3.56 -5.68
N GLY A 32 0.52 3.02 -4.68
CA GLY A 32 0.51 3.57 -3.32
C GLY A 32 0.02 5.01 -3.28
N ILE A 33 -0.91 5.38 -4.16
CA ILE A 33 -1.31 6.78 -4.40
C ILE A 33 -2.02 7.36 -3.16
N SER A 34 -2.65 6.48 -2.36
CA SER A 34 -3.17 6.83 -1.05
C SER A 34 -2.82 5.74 -0.02
N PRO A 35 -2.28 6.11 1.17
CA PRO A 35 -2.01 5.15 2.21
C PRO A 35 -3.32 4.56 2.74
N LEU A 36 -3.54 3.28 2.50
CA LEU A 36 -4.63 2.54 3.12
C LEU A 36 -4.27 2.25 4.58
N HIS A 37 -5.01 2.85 5.50
CA HIS A 37 -4.91 2.57 6.92
C HIS A 37 -5.89 1.45 7.28
N VAL A 38 -5.45 0.55 8.15
CA VAL A 38 -6.24 -0.58 8.62
C VAL A 38 -6.21 -0.64 10.15
N ALA A 39 -7.36 -0.98 10.72
CA ALA A 39 -7.52 -1.26 12.13
C ALA A 39 -8.41 -2.49 12.28
N ARG A 40 -8.40 -3.11 13.46
CA ARG A 40 -9.21 -4.30 13.70
C ARG A 40 -9.70 -4.36 15.14
N ASP A 41 -10.88 -4.93 15.31
CA ASP A 41 -11.39 -5.37 16.60
C ASP A 41 -11.30 -6.91 16.71
N ALA A 42 -12.21 -7.56 17.45
CA ALA A 42 -12.19 -9.02 17.60
C ALA A 42 -12.71 -9.75 16.34
N THR A 43 -13.57 -9.11 15.56
CA THR A 43 -14.35 -9.75 14.49
C THR A 43 -14.32 -9.00 13.17
N THR A 44 -13.86 -7.75 13.17
CA THR A 44 -13.96 -6.86 12.01
C THR A 44 -12.62 -6.25 11.67
N LEU A 45 -12.31 -6.29 10.37
CA LEU A 45 -11.24 -5.51 9.74
C LEU A 45 -11.86 -4.22 9.20
N HIS A 46 -11.28 -3.08 9.58
CA HIS A 46 -11.66 -1.77 9.11
C HIS A 46 -10.56 -1.21 8.21
N GLY A 47 -10.93 -0.55 7.11
CA GLY A 47 -10.01 0.06 6.16
C GLY A 47 -10.48 1.46 5.75
N SER A 48 -9.58 2.44 5.73
CA SER A 48 -9.86 3.81 5.27
C SER A 48 -8.60 4.48 4.72
N TRP A 49 -8.78 5.40 3.79
CA TRP A 49 -7.72 6.31 3.34
C TRP A 49 -7.50 7.47 4.31
N ASP A 50 -8.48 7.79 5.16
CA ASP A 50 -8.34 8.78 6.21
C ASP A 50 -8.03 8.10 7.54
N MET A 51 -6.87 8.40 8.11
CA MET A 51 -6.48 7.87 9.42
C MET A 51 -7.38 8.41 10.54
N ALA A 52 -8.03 9.56 10.36
CA ALA A 52 -8.93 10.15 11.35
C ALA A 52 -10.16 9.27 11.64
N ASP A 53 -10.60 8.46 10.66
CA ASP A 53 -11.69 7.50 10.84
C ASP A 53 -11.38 6.43 11.92
N PHE A 54 -10.10 6.29 12.27
CA PHE A 54 -9.62 5.33 13.26
C PHE A 54 -9.38 5.93 14.64
N ALA A 55 -9.91 7.11 14.95
CA ALA A 55 -9.77 7.74 16.27
C ALA A 55 -10.09 6.78 17.44
N GLN A 56 -11.14 5.97 17.30
CA GLN A 56 -11.54 4.96 18.32
C GLN A 56 -10.59 3.75 18.41
N HIS A 57 -9.77 3.51 17.38
CA HIS A 57 -8.81 2.40 17.32
C HIS A 57 -7.41 2.81 17.73
N ALA A 58 -7.13 4.12 17.85
CA ALA A 58 -5.88 4.65 18.34
C ALA A 58 -5.71 4.35 19.84
N ARG A 59 -4.79 3.45 20.20
CA ARG A 59 -4.62 3.02 21.61
C ARG A 59 -3.59 3.86 22.37
N SER A 60 -2.38 3.95 21.84
CA SER A 60 -1.25 4.63 22.46
C SER A 60 -0.30 5.13 21.38
N LEU A 61 0.62 6.03 21.75
CA LEU A 61 1.66 6.47 20.83
C LEU A 61 2.84 5.49 20.85
N SER A 62 3.34 5.11 19.67
CA SER A 62 4.60 4.39 19.52
C SER A 62 5.76 5.37 19.69
N PRO A 63 6.55 5.33 20.78
CA PRO A 63 7.63 6.30 20.99
C PRO A 63 8.66 6.27 19.85
N ARG A 64 8.90 5.09 19.25
CA ARG A 64 9.79 4.93 18.11
C ARG A 64 9.28 5.66 16.88
N GLU A 65 8.02 5.47 16.50
CA GLU A 65 7.47 6.09 15.29
C GLU A 65 7.22 7.59 15.52
N VAL A 66 6.87 8.01 16.74
CA VAL A 66 6.80 9.44 17.12
C VAL A 66 8.18 10.09 17.01
N ALA A 67 9.23 9.49 17.58
CA ALA A 67 10.58 10.02 17.47
C ALA A 67 11.01 10.17 16.00
N ARG A 68 10.72 9.16 15.16
CA ARG A 68 10.98 9.22 13.71
C ARG A 68 10.25 10.34 13.01
N LEU A 69 8.97 10.55 13.34
CA LEU A 69 8.18 11.65 12.82
C LEU A 69 8.81 13.00 13.21
N LEU A 70 9.15 13.17 14.49
CA LEU A 70 9.72 14.41 15.02
C LEU A 70 11.10 14.76 14.43
N ILE A 71 11.91 13.77 14.06
CA ILE A 71 13.20 13.98 13.39
C ILE A 71 13.10 13.95 11.86
N TYR A 72 11.89 13.90 11.29
CA TYR A 72 11.64 13.81 9.85
C TYR A 72 12.38 12.64 9.16
N ARG A 73 12.44 11.48 9.83
CA ARG A 73 13.00 10.24 9.26
C ARG A 73 11.94 9.13 9.21
N PRO A 74 10.89 9.29 8.38
CA PRO A 74 9.94 8.23 8.15
C PRO A 74 10.65 7.01 7.53
N ARG A 75 10.11 5.83 7.78
CA ARG A 75 10.55 4.60 7.13
C ARG A 75 9.40 4.00 6.36
N TYR A 76 9.76 3.27 5.31
CA TYR A 76 8.84 2.33 4.70
C TYR A 76 8.45 1.27 5.74
N SER A 77 7.19 1.29 6.17
CA SER A 77 6.70 0.50 7.29
C SER A 77 5.18 0.44 7.31
N THR A 78 4.66 -0.65 7.83
CA THR A 78 3.24 -0.84 8.17
C THR A 78 2.84 -0.19 9.49
N GLU A 79 3.79 0.32 10.26
CA GLU A 79 3.51 0.98 11.52
C GLU A 79 3.16 2.47 11.33
N THR A 80 2.30 2.96 12.22
CA THR A 80 1.98 4.39 12.36
C THR A 80 2.44 4.91 13.73
N VAL A 81 2.23 6.20 13.99
CA VAL A 81 2.47 6.77 15.33
C VAL A 81 1.50 6.22 16.37
N PHE A 82 0.34 5.70 15.96
CA PHE A 82 -0.67 5.13 16.85
C PHE A 82 -0.60 3.61 16.85
N THR A 83 -0.39 3.02 18.02
CA THR A 83 -0.58 1.58 18.19
C THR A 83 -2.06 1.23 17.98
N GLY A 84 -2.33 0.16 17.23
CA GLY A 84 -3.70 -0.26 16.88
C GLY A 84 -4.13 0.17 15.47
N ILE A 85 -3.38 1.07 14.83
CA ILE A 85 -3.57 1.47 13.44
C ILE A 85 -2.32 1.10 12.65
N GLN A 86 -2.50 0.34 11.58
CA GLN A 86 -1.44 -0.07 10.67
C GLN A 86 -1.69 0.54 9.29
N ARG A 87 -0.63 0.69 8.49
CA ARG A 87 -0.68 1.14 7.11
C ARG A 87 -0.39 -0.04 6.19
N ALA A 88 -1.29 -0.35 5.27
CA ALA A 88 -0.96 -1.19 4.14
C ALA A 88 -0.17 -0.33 3.14
N THR A 89 1.10 -0.67 2.95
CA THR A 89 1.95 -0.03 1.94
C THR A 89 1.58 -0.52 0.54
N GLU A 90 2.08 0.12 -0.51
CA GLU A 90 1.86 -0.34 -1.87
C GLU A 90 2.26 -1.81 -2.02
N ARG A 91 1.47 -2.55 -2.81
CA ARG A 91 1.62 -3.99 -3.03
C ARG A 91 1.50 -4.88 -1.79
N ALA A 92 1.27 -4.30 -0.61
CA ALA A 92 1.10 -5.08 0.61
C ALA A 92 -0.21 -5.86 0.57
N THR A 93 -0.21 -7.01 1.24
CA THR A 93 -1.42 -7.80 1.45
C THR A 93 -1.75 -7.85 2.93
N THR A 94 -2.95 -7.41 3.27
CA THR A 94 -3.55 -7.54 4.59
C THR A 94 -4.43 -8.80 4.62
N ILE A 95 -4.24 -9.66 5.62
CA ILE A 95 -5.00 -10.90 5.82
C ILE A 95 -5.63 -10.86 7.22
N PHE A 96 -6.94 -11.09 7.31
CA PHE A 96 -7.68 -11.04 8.57
C PHE A 96 -8.62 -12.25 8.74
N GLY A 97 -8.38 -13.04 9.78
CA GLY A 97 -9.18 -14.23 10.12
C GLY A 97 -9.00 -14.56 11.60
N GLY A 98 -9.30 -13.60 12.48
CA GLY A 98 -9.05 -13.64 13.92
C GLY A 98 -7.76 -12.91 14.33
N HIS A 99 -6.71 -13.05 13.53
CA HIS A 99 -5.50 -12.23 13.62
C HIS A 99 -5.29 -11.42 12.35
N LEU A 100 -4.60 -10.29 12.49
CA LEU A 100 -4.26 -9.37 11.41
C LEU A 100 -2.80 -9.58 11.00
N HIS A 101 -2.58 -9.98 9.77
CA HIS A 101 -1.26 -10.19 9.19
C HIS A 101 -1.07 -9.25 8.00
N LEU A 102 0.05 -8.52 7.98
CA LEU A 102 0.43 -7.69 6.84
C LEU A 102 1.68 -8.28 6.21
N HIS A 103 1.56 -8.69 4.95
CA HIS A 103 2.65 -9.20 4.15
C HIS A 103 3.23 -8.07 3.30
N TYR A 104 4.51 -7.79 3.49
CA TYR A 104 5.25 -6.89 2.62
C TYR A 104 5.36 -7.48 1.21
N PRO A 105 5.39 -6.63 0.18
CA PRO A 105 5.74 -7.09 -1.14
C PRO A 105 7.19 -7.55 -1.20
N GLU A 106 7.49 -8.37 -2.22
CA GLU A 106 8.87 -8.61 -2.62
C GLU A 106 9.60 -7.28 -2.84
N PRO A 107 10.86 -7.15 -2.39
CA PRO A 107 11.64 -5.94 -2.57
C PRO A 107 11.62 -5.47 -4.02
N ALA A 108 11.48 -4.16 -4.23
CA ALA A 108 11.72 -3.60 -5.55
C ALA A 108 13.15 -3.95 -5.96
N LEU A 109 13.31 -4.67 -7.08
CA LEU A 109 14.61 -5.15 -7.59
C LEU A 109 15.62 -4.01 -7.84
N HIS A 110 15.14 -2.76 -7.83
CA HIS A 110 15.68 -1.66 -8.60
C HIS A 110 15.53 -0.31 -7.86
N SER A 111 16.06 -0.20 -6.63
CA SER A 111 15.86 1.00 -5.79
C SER A 111 16.96 2.07 -5.87
N GLY A 112 18.06 1.82 -6.59
CA GLY A 112 19.20 2.74 -6.70
C GLY A 112 19.43 3.26 -8.13
N PRO A 113 20.02 4.46 -8.29
CA PRO A 113 20.45 4.97 -9.59
C PRO A 113 21.42 3.99 -10.27
N ARG A 114 21.29 3.83 -11.59
CA ARG A 114 22.19 3.01 -12.40
C ARG A 114 22.65 3.81 -13.60
N GLU A 115 23.82 3.47 -14.12
CA GLU A 115 24.21 3.95 -15.44
C GLU A 115 23.23 3.37 -16.49
N PRO A 116 22.65 4.22 -17.35
CA PRO A 116 21.88 3.77 -18.49
C PRO A 116 22.75 2.93 -19.43
N ALA A 117 22.14 2.02 -20.19
CA ALA A 117 22.85 1.40 -21.32
C ALA A 117 23.31 2.49 -22.30
N LYS A 118 24.45 2.27 -22.99
CA LYS A 118 25.06 3.30 -23.86
C LYS A 118 24.11 3.89 -24.91
N GLU A 119 23.15 3.10 -25.38
CA GLU A 119 22.17 3.49 -26.40
C GLU A 119 20.77 3.74 -25.82
N ALA A 120 20.66 3.90 -24.49
CA ALA A 120 19.37 4.14 -23.84
C ALA A 120 18.90 5.58 -24.09
N ASP A 121 17.80 5.73 -24.82
CA ASP A 121 17.07 6.99 -24.91
C ASP A 121 16.10 7.15 -23.72
N ALA A 122 16.63 7.65 -22.60
CA ALA A 122 15.84 7.87 -21.39
C ALA A 122 14.73 8.92 -21.58
N LEU A 123 14.95 9.91 -22.46
CA LEU A 123 13.98 10.97 -22.70
C LEU A 123 12.82 10.47 -23.55
N GLY A 124 13.11 9.75 -24.65
CA GLY A 124 12.08 9.13 -25.48
C GLY A 124 11.24 8.13 -24.70
N ALA A 125 11.86 7.30 -23.85
CA ALA A 125 11.15 6.39 -22.97
C ALA A 125 10.25 7.11 -21.95
N PHE A 126 10.71 8.25 -21.40
CA PHE A 126 9.89 9.06 -20.48
C PHE A 126 8.69 9.68 -21.18
N VAL A 127 8.87 10.25 -22.38
CA VAL A 127 7.76 10.83 -23.17
C VAL A 127 6.72 9.77 -23.51
N ALA A 128 7.16 8.60 -24.01
CA ALA A 128 6.24 7.50 -24.30
C ALA A 128 5.44 7.05 -23.07
N ALA A 129 6.10 6.94 -21.91
CA ALA A 129 5.41 6.56 -20.67
C ALA A 129 4.39 7.62 -20.20
N MET A 130 4.67 8.91 -20.43
CA MET A 130 3.74 9.99 -20.14
C MET A 130 2.53 9.97 -21.09
N ASP A 131 2.77 9.77 -22.39
CA ASP A 131 1.70 9.64 -23.39
C ASP A 131 0.80 8.44 -23.05
N ASP A 132 1.37 7.27 -22.77
CA ASP A 132 0.62 6.06 -22.37
C ASP A 132 -0.24 6.30 -21.11
N ALA A 133 0.30 7.02 -20.12
CA ALA A 133 -0.41 7.32 -18.88
C ALA A 133 -1.55 8.33 -19.05
N LEU A 134 -1.43 9.26 -20.01
CA LEU A 134 -2.43 10.31 -20.27
C LEU A 134 -3.47 9.89 -21.31
N ASP A 135 -3.11 9.03 -22.26
CA ASP A 135 -3.99 8.54 -23.33
C ASP A 135 -4.73 7.25 -22.95
N SER A 136 -4.32 6.58 -21.87
CA SER A 136 -5.11 5.49 -21.31
C SER A 136 -6.48 6.03 -20.86
N PRO A 137 -7.59 5.56 -21.44
CA PRO A 137 -8.91 6.01 -21.02
C PRO A 137 -9.09 5.66 -19.53
N ALA A 138 -9.27 6.69 -18.70
CA ALA A 138 -9.85 6.49 -17.39
C ALA A 138 -11.24 5.83 -17.59
N PRO A 139 -11.55 4.74 -16.86
CA PRO A 139 -12.82 4.04 -17.00
C PRO A 139 -14.02 4.93 -16.63
#